data_AF-U9VUK7-F1
#
_entry.id   AF-U9VUK7-F1
#
_cell.length_a   1.000
_cell.length_b   1.000
_cell.length_c   1.000
_cell.angle_alpha   90.00
_cell.angle_beta   90.00
_cell.angle_gamma   90.00
#
_symmetry.space_group_name_H-M   'P 1'
#
loop_
_entity.id
_entity.type
_entity.pdbx_description
1 polymer ?
#
loop_
_entity_poly.entity_id
_entity_poly.type
_entity_poly.pdbx_seq_one_letter_code
_entity_poly.pdbx_strand_id
1 'polypeptide(L)'
;MTRIRVLFADDQFPYDEAERNTSVKAAILAEIGDKLRAKNLDPEFAFLEDFNWFQGLRQHLRERFEVLPARTFMEAKATLYERDNFDVAVIDLSWSGDAQIPSGQRHNVGIELLEILQEQNDKHRGYKPVLAFSQNFEKDPKLMSLVLDRGALPVPKAYSETGYQALSSAISYLAKVRPPGSTTEDPSVAAARVTRTGAIIIALITGILGLLGGISTAIISSNVPPPPVETP
;
A
#
# COMPACT_ATOMS: atom_id res chain seq x y z
N MET A 1 12.00 -15.51 11.31
CA MET A 1 11.02 -14.65 10.62
C MET A 1 11.43 -14.57 9.16
N THR A 2 10.52 -14.80 8.22
CA THR A 2 10.75 -14.55 6.80
C THR A 2 10.99 -13.07 6.57
N ARG A 3 11.99 -12.72 5.73
CA ARG A 3 12.23 -11.32 5.34
C ARG A 3 11.09 -10.84 4.45
N ILE A 4 10.77 -9.55 4.51
CA ILE A 4 9.82 -8.91 3.58
C ILE A 4 10.44 -8.95 2.18
N ARG A 5 9.68 -9.46 1.20
CA ARG A 5 10.08 -9.50 -0.21
C ARG A 5 9.62 -8.22 -0.91
N VAL A 6 10.58 -7.46 -1.45
CA VAL A 6 10.33 -6.15 -2.04
C VAL A 6 10.64 -6.23 -3.53
N LEU A 7 9.61 -6.11 -4.37
CA LEU A 7 9.82 -5.79 -5.78
C LEU A 7 10.31 -4.34 -5.87
N PHE A 8 11.51 -4.12 -6.39
CA PHE A 8 12.07 -2.79 -6.62
C PHE A 8 12.20 -2.56 -8.12
N ALA A 9 11.21 -1.89 -8.69
CA ALA A 9 11.07 -1.64 -10.12
C ALA A 9 11.57 -0.22 -10.47
N ASP A 10 12.85 -0.12 -10.82
CA ASP A 10 13.54 1.14 -11.13
C ASP A 10 14.76 0.80 -12.00
N ASP A 11 14.90 1.44 -13.15
CA ASP A 11 15.97 1.18 -14.12
C ASP A 11 17.32 1.78 -13.71
N GLN A 12 17.34 2.68 -12.73
CA GLN A 12 18.56 3.21 -12.13
C GLN A 12 19.07 2.33 -10.97
N PHE A 13 18.31 1.30 -10.56
CA PHE A 13 18.74 0.40 -9.50
C PHE A 13 19.97 -0.41 -9.93
N PRO A 14 21.11 -0.35 -9.21
CA PRO A 14 22.38 -0.79 -9.78
C PRO A 14 22.44 -2.30 -10.05
N TYR A 15 23.08 -2.65 -11.16
CA TYR A 15 23.48 -4.02 -11.49
C TYR A 15 24.74 -4.43 -10.73
N ASP A 16 24.93 -5.74 -10.56
CA ASP A 16 26.22 -6.29 -10.14
C ASP A 16 27.26 -6.19 -11.29
N GLU A 17 26.81 -6.24 -12.54
CA GLU A 17 27.65 -6.14 -13.72
C GLU A 17 27.93 -4.68 -14.12
N ALA A 18 29.22 -4.30 -14.17
CA ALA A 18 29.65 -2.95 -14.56
C ALA A 18 29.23 -2.55 -15.99
N GLU A 19 29.24 -3.51 -16.92
CA GLU A 19 28.83 -3.28 -18.32
C GLU A 19 27.36 -2.85 -18.42
N ARG A 20 26.47 -3.48 -17.65
CA ARG A 20 25.05 -3.12 -17.60
C ARG A 20 24.85 -1.72 -17.06
N ASN A 21 25.54 -1.37 -15.97
CA ASN A 21 25.53 -0.01 -15.42
C ASN A 21 26.01 1.03 -16.44
N THR A 22 27.00 0.67 -17.27
CA THR A 22 27.51 1.54 -18.35
C THR A 22 26.46 1.74 -19.45
N SER A 23 25.71 0.69 -19.83
CA SER A 23 24.61 0.82 -20.80
C SER A 23 23.47 1.70 -20.28
N VAL A 24 23.06 1.52 -19.02
CA VAL A 24 22.03 2.36 -18.36
C VAL A 24 22.49 3.82 -18.32
N LYS A 25 23.74 4.07 -17.92
CA LYS A 25 24.35 5.41 -17.94
C LYS A 25 24.21 6.05 -19.33
N ALA A 26 24.61 5.34 -20.38
CA ALA A 26 24.54 5.87 -21.74
C ALA A 26 23.09 6.22 -22.14
N ALA A 27 22.12 5.39 -21.77
CA ALA A 27 20.70 5.64 -22.03
C ALA A 27 20.17 6.87 -21.29
N ILE A 28 20.52 7.04 -20.01
CA ILE A 28 20.14 8.21 -19.20
C ILE A 28 20.76 9.48 -19.80
N LEU A 29 22.06 9.47 -20.09
CA LEU A 29 22.75 10.64 -20.63
C LEU A 29 22.23 11.04 -22.02
N ALA A 30 21.80 10.08 -22.84
CA ALA A 30 21.12 10.36 -24.10
C ALA A 30 19.75 11.02 -23.90
N GLU A 31 19.02 10.66 -22.84
CA GLU A 31 17.67 11.17 -22.55
C GLU A 31 17.66 12.56 -21.90
N ILE A 32 18.56 12.78 -20.93
CA ILE A 32 18.55 14.00 -20.10
C ILE A 32 19.82 14.86 -20.21
N GLY A 33 20.86 14.40 -20.90
CA GLY A 33 22.16 15.08 -20.93
C GLY A 33 22.10 16.49 -21.51
N ASP A 34 21.36 16.70 -22.60
CA ASP A 34 21.19 18.04 -23.18
C ASP A 34 20.40 18.98 -22.25
N LYS A 35 19.41 18.46 -21.53
CA LYS A 35 18.63 19.22 -20.54
C LYS A 35 19.50 19.65 -19.35
N LEU A 36 20.45 18.82 -18.93
CA LEU A 36 21.41 19.13 -17.87
C LEU A 36 22.42 20.19 -18.34
N ARG A 37 22.99 20.02 -19.55
CA ARG A 37 23.90 21.00 -20.15
C ARG A 37 23.26 22.37 -20.32
N ALA A 38 22.00 22.42 -20.76
CA ALA A 38 21.24 23.67 -20.89
C ALA A 38 21.05 24.42 -19.55
N LYS A 39 21.24 23.74 -18.41
CA LYS A 39 21.20 24.32 -17.06
C LYS A 39 22.59 24.58 -16.47
N ASN A 40 23.65 24.50 -17.28
CA ASN A 40 25.05 24.57 -16.83
C ASN A 40 25.42 23.52 -15.76
N LEU A 41 24.81 22.34 -15.83
CA LEU A 41 25.17 21.18 -14.99
C LEU A 41 26.00 20.19 -15.80
N ASP A 42 26.96 19.53 -15.14
CA ASP A 42 27.73 18.44 -15.73
C ASP A 42 26.91 17.12 -15.69
N PRO A 43 26.50 16.58 -16.85
CA PRO A 43 25.70 15.35 -16.89
C PRO A 43 26.40 14.13 -16.29
N GLU A 44 27.73 14.04 -16.45
CA GLU A 44 28.52 12.92 -15.97
C GLU A 44 28.59 12.92 -14.44
N PHE A 45 28.81 14.10 -13.86
CA PHE A 45 28.81 14.29 -12.42
C PHE A 45 27.42 14.03 -11.83
N ALA A 46 26.36 14.57 -12.43
CA ALA A 46 24.99 14.35 -11.96
C ALA A 46 24.60 12.86 -11.97
N PHE A 47 24.96 12.12 -13.04
CA PHE A 47 24.77 10.68 -13.08
C PHE A 47 25.54 9.97 -11.96
N LEU A 48 26.80 10.35 -11.72
CA LEU A 48 27.62 9.72 -10.69
C LEU A 48 27.05 9.93 -9.28
N GLU A 49 26.53 11.12 -8.98
CA GLU A 49 25.84 11.40 -7.71
C GLU A 49 24.60 10.50 -7.54
N ASP A 50 23.75 10.43 -8.56
CA ASP A 50 22.55 9.57 -8.55
C ASP A 50 22.93 8.09 -8.39
N PHE A 51 23.93 7.62 -9.13
CA PHE A 51 24.41 6.24 -9.08
C PHE A 51 24.94 5.88 -7.68
N ASN A 52 25.73 6.75 -7.07
CA ASN A 52 26.26 6.54 -5.71
C ASN A 52 25.12 6.50 -4.68
N TRP A 53 24.12 7.36 -4.82
CA TRP A 53 22.94 7.33 -3.97
C TRP A 53 22.18 6.00 -4.10
N PHE A 54 21.98 5.51 -5.33
CA PHE A 54 21.33 4.24 -5.60
C PHE A 54 22.13 3.03 -5.09
N GLN A 55 23.46 3.08 -5.09
CA GLN A 55 24.30 2.05 -4.46
C GLN A 55 24.09 2.01 -2.95
N GLY A 56 24.07 3.17 -2.29
CA GLY A 56 23.79 3.28 -0.86
C GLY A 56 22.40 2.74 -0.50
N LEU A 57 21.38 3.15 -1.27
CA LEU A 57 20.02 2.62 -1.14
C LEU A 57 19.99 1.09 -1.26
N ARG A 58 20.63 0.55 -2.30
CA ARG A 58 20.68 -0.89 -2.56
C ARG A 58 21.30 -1.67 -1.41
N GLN A 59 22.41 -1.19 -0.86
CA GLN A 59 23.02 -1.79 0.31
C GLN A 59 22.06 -1.78 1.50
N HIS A 60 21.51 -0.60 1.84
CA HIS A 60 20.58 -0.41 2.96
C HIS A 60 19.35 -1.32 2.86
N LEU A 61 18.77 -1.48 1.67
CA LEU A 61 17.61 -2.35 1.47
C LEU A 61 17.96 -3.84 1.61
N ARG A 62 19.10 -4.29 1.07
CA ARG A 62 19.53 -5.71 1.11
C ARG A 62 19.85 -6.20 2.53
N GLU A 63 20.27 -5.31 3.41
CA GLU A 63 20.50 -5.63 4.82
C GLU A 63 19.18 -5.94 5.56
N ARG A 64 18.05 -5.42 5.08
CA ARG A 64 16.76 -5.42 5.79
C ARG A 64 15.68 -6.29 5.12
N PHE A 65 15.75 -6.44 3.81
CA PHE A 65 14.71 -7.05 2.98
C PHE A 65 15.30 -8.08 2.03
N GLU A 66 14.41 -8.90 1.46
CA GLU A 66 14.71 -9.66 0.24
C GLU A 66 14.32 -8.79 -0.96
N VAL A 67 15.32 -8.19 -1.61
CA VAL A 67 15.09 -7.26 -2.74
C VAL A 67 15.03 -8.05 -4.04
N LEU A 68 13.92 -7.92 -4.76
CA LEU A 68 13.67 -8.45 -6.09
C LEU A 68 13.77 -7.30 -7.10
N PRO A 69 14.96 -7.00 -7.63
CA PRO A 69 15.13 -5.87 -8.53
C PRO A 69 14.55 -6.18 -9.92
N ALA A 70 13.75 -5.26 -10.44
CA ALA A 70 13.29 -5.24 -11.83
C ALA A 70 13.80 -3.95 -12.47
N ARG A 71 14.77 -4.07 -13.38
CA ARG A 71 15.53 -2.91 -13.89
C ARG A 71 15.16 -2.55 -15.33
N THR A 72 14.26 -3.33 -15.93
CA THR A 72 13.55 -2.95 -17.14
C THR A 72 12.06 -2.92 -16.86
N PHE A 73 11.34 -2.12 -17.63
CA PHE A 73 9.91 -1.98 -17.50
C PHE A 73 9.20 -3.31 -17.75
N MET A 74 9.72 -4.10 -18.70
CA MET A 74 9.18 -5.42 -19.02
C MET A 74 9.43 -6.44 -17.90
N GLU A 75 10.59 -6.41 -17.22
CA GLU A 75 10.83 -7.24 -16.03
C GLU A 75 9.86 -6.89 -14.90
N ALA A 76 9.61 -5.60 -14.68
CA ALA A 76 8.69 -5.14 -13.65
C ALA A 76 7.27 -5.62 -13.98
N LYS A 77 6.82 -5.40 -15.22
CA LYS A 77 5.52 -5.86 -15.72
C LYS A 77 5.34 -7.37 -15.55
N ALA A 78 6.31 -8.18 -15.96
CA ALA A 78 6.26 -9.63 -15.79
C ALA A 78 6.12 -10.03 -14.31
N THR A 79 6.91 -9.41 -13.43
CA THR A 79 6.88 -9.73 -11.99
C THR A 79 5.56 -9.34 -11.33
N LEU A 80 4.90 -8.27 -11.78
CA LEU A 80 3.59 -7.87 -11.26
C LEU A 80 2.49 -8.89 -11.55
N TYR A 81 2.56 -9.60 -12.68
CA TYR A 81 1.65 -10.72 -12.96
C TYR A 81 1.91 -11.92 -12.02
N GLU A 82 3.11 -12.04 -11.48
CA GLU A 82 3.49 -13.04 -10.47
C GLU A 82 3.38 -12.46 -9.05
N ARG A 83 2.26 -11.79 -8.72
CA ARG A 83 2.07 -10.97 -7.51
C ARG A 83 2.43 -11.65 -6.18
N ASP A 84 2.39 -12.97 -6.10
CA ASP A 84 2.66 -13.71 -4.87
C ASP A 84 4.17 -13.86 -4.58
N ASN A 85 5.02 -13.48 -5.53
CA ASN A 85 6.48 -13.48 -5.40
C ASN A 85 7.00 -12.33 -4.53
N PHE A 86 6.21 -11.27 -4.30
CA PHE A 86 6.59 -10.14 -3.46
C PHE A 86 5.51 -9.80 -2.44
N ASP A 87 5.89 -9.06 -1.40
CA ASP A 87 5.00 -8.58 -0.34
C ASP A 87 4.68 -7.10 -0.50
N VAL A 88 5.64 -6.31 -0.97
CA VAL A 88 5.51 -4.87 -1.27
C VAL A 88 6.16 -4.57 -2.62
N ALA A 89 5.56 -3.70 -3.42
CA ALA A 89 6.17 -3.16 -4.63
C ALA A 89 6.63 -1.71 -4.41
N VAL A 90 7.80 -1.37 -4.95
CA VAL A 90 8.29 -0.01 -5.13
C VAL A 90 8.45 0.19 -6.63
N ILE A 91 7.72 1.13 -7.19
CA ILE A 91 7.63 1.33 -8.64
C ILE A 91 8.07 2.76 -8.95
N ASP A 92 9.17 2.90 -9.69
CA ASP A 92 9.56 4.17 -10.27
C ASP A 92 8.58 4.59 -11.37
N LEU A 93 8.30 5.87 -11.42
CA LEU A 93 7.45 6.44 -12.46
C LEU A 93 8.25 6.78 -13.73
N SER A 94 9.56 7.04 -13.65
CA SER A 94 10.35 7.51 -14.81
C SER A 94 11.47 6.57 -15.22
N TRP A 95 11.30 5.88 -16.33
CA TRP A 95 12.20 4.84 -16.81
C TRP A 95 13.19 5.38 -17.85
N SER A 96 14.00 6.37 -17.44
CA SER A 96 14.90 7.11 -18.35
C SER A 96 16.10 6.30 -18.87
N GLY A 97 16.56 5.32 -18.10
CA GLY A 97 17.65 4.40 -18.41
C GLY A 97 17.22 3.12 -19.14
N ASP A 98 15.93 2.82 -19.24
CA ASP A 98 15.42 1.72 -20.05
C ASP A 98 15.39 2.08 -21.55
N ALA A 99 16.45 1.67 -22.25
CA ALA A 99 16.61 1.92 -23.67
C ALA A 99 15.54 1.24 -24.54
N GLN A 100 14.79 0.26 -24.03
CA GLN A 100 13.74 -0.42 -24.78
C GLN A 100 12.47 0.43 -24.90
N ILE A 101 12.31 1.43 -24.03
CA ILE A 101 11.19 2.38 -24.09
C ILE A 101 11.60 3.55 -24.99
N PRO A 102 10.75 4.01 -25.93
CA PRO A 102 11.02 5.20 -26.71
C PRO A 102 11.23 6.45 -25.83
N SER A 103 12.24 7.27 -26.13
CA SER A 103 12.65 8.47 -25.36
C SER A 103 11.46 9.33 -24.88
N GLY A 104 10.55 9.70 -25.78
CA GLY A 104 9.38 10.52 -25.44
C GLY A 104 8.29 9.85 -24.58
N GLN A 105 8.42 8.55 -24.29
CA GLN A 105 7.45 7.78 -23.52
C GLN A 105 7.96 7.39 -22.13
N ARG A 106 9.24 7.60 -21.81
CA ARG A 106 9.85 7.17 -20.53
C ARG A 106 9.33 7.92 -19.31
N HIS A 107 8.84 9.14 -19.51
CA HIS A 107 8.34 9.98 -18.43
C HIS A 107 7.00 9.49 -17.93
N ASN A 108 6.91 9.20 -16.62
CA ASN A 108 5.69 8.72 -15.95
C ASN A 108 5.10 7.40 -16.50
N VAL A 109 5.84 6.65 -17.32
CA VAL A 109 5.38 5.35 -17.85
C VAL A 109 5.09 4.32 -16.76
N GLY A 110 5.74 4.45 -15.60
CA GLY A 110 5.49 3.58 -14.44
C GLY A 110 4.06 3.66 -13.89
N ILE A 111 3.25 4.65 -14.30
CA ILE A 111 1.82 4.68 -14.00
C ILE A 111 1.10 3.44 -14.56
N GLU A 112 1.51 2.93 -15.73
CA GLU A 112 0.96 1.69 -16.30
C GLU A 112 1.21 0.49 -15.36
N LEU A 113 2.37 0.45 -14.70
CA LEU A 113 2.68 -0.61 -13.73
C LEU A 113 1.79 -0.53 -12.49
N LEU A 114 1.39 0.69 -12.08
CA LEU A 114 0.41 0.87 -11.00
C LEU A 114 -0.97 0.33 -11.40
N GLU A 115 -1.42 0.63 -12.63
CA GLU A 115 -2.68 0.11 -13.18
C GLU A 115 -2.67 -1.43 -13.21
N ILE A 116 -1.59 -2.03 -13.71
CA ILE A 116 -1.44 -3.50 -13.76
C ILE A 116 -1.57 -4.10 -12.36
N LEU A 117 -0.90 -3.53 -11.35
CA LEU A 117 -0.97 -4.05 -9.99
C LEU A 117 -2.36 -3.86 -9.37
N GLN A 118 -3.03 -2.74 -9.67
CA GLN A 118 -4.41 -2.50 -9.25
C GLN A 118 -5.35 -3.56 -9.83
N GLU A 119 -5.25 -3.84 -11.13
CA GLU A 119 -6.02 -4.90 -11.80
C GLU A 119 -5.75 -6.28 -11.17
N GLN A 120 -4.50 -6.59 -10.85
CA GLN A 120 -4.17 -7.85 -10.15
C GLN A 120 -4.77 -7.88 -8.75
N ASN A 121 -4.80 -6.77 -8.02
CA ASN A 121 -5.41 -6.70 -6.70
C ASN A 121 -6.92 -6.95 -6.75
N ASP A 122 -7.60 -6.34 -7.72
CA ASP A 122 -9.04 -6.51 -7.93
C ASP A 122 -9.39 -7.95 -8.34
N LYS A 123 -8.63 -8.51 -9.29
CA LYS A 123 -8.82 -9.88 -9.79
C LYS A 123 -8.67 -10.93 -8.69
N HIS A 124 -7.70 -10.76 -7.80
CA HIS A 124 -7.39 -11.74 -6.75
C HIS A 124 -8.09 -11.46 -5.42
N ARG A 125 -8.92 -10.41 -5.34
CA ARG A 125 -9.58 -9.94 -4.10
C ARG A 125 -8.61 -9.81 -2.92
N GLY A 126 -7.40 -9.37 -3.20
CA GLY A 126 -6.33 -9.23 -2.21
C GLY A 126 -5.45 -8.05 -2.58
N TYR A 127 -5.01 -7.29 -1.58
CA TYR A 127 -4.23 -6.08 -1.81
C TYR A 127 -2.73 -6.33 -1.61
N LYS A 128 -1.93 -6.02 -2.63
CA LYS A 128 -0.48 -5.83 -2.54
C LYS A 128 -0.20 -4.34 -2.37
N PRO A 129 0.41 -3.91 -1.27
CA PRO A 129 0.81 -2.53 -1.10
C PRO A 129 1.87 -2.12 -2.12
N VAL A 130 1.77 -0.87 -2.57
CA VAL A 130 2.70 -0.29 -3.54
C VAL A 130 3.08 1.14 -3.18
N LEU A 131 4.37 1.43 -3.31
CA LEU A 131 4.96 2.76 -3.27
C LEU A 131 5.22 3.20 -4.69
N ALA A 132 4.69 4.36 -5.08
CA ALA A 132 5.10 5.03 -6.31
C ALA A 132 6.26 5.98 -5.99
N PHE A 133 7.42 5.71 -6.57
CA PHE A 133 8.67 6.39 -6.27
C PHE A 133 9.01 7.36 -7.40
N SER A 134 9.17 8.66 -7.14
CA SER A 134 9.44 9.62 -8.23
C SER A 134 10.03 10.96 -7.78
N GLN A 135 10.92 11.53 -8.59
CA GLN A 135 11.31 12.94 -8.48
C GLN A 135 10.23 13.89 -9.05
N ASN A 136 9.35 13.39 -9.91
CA ASN A 136 8.41 14.26 -10.64
C ASN A 136 7.32 14.86 -9.76
N PHE A 137 7.12 14.32 -8.56
CA PHE A 137 6.19 14.87 -7.58
C PHE A 137 6.49 16.33 -7.20
N GLU A 138 7.76 16.76 -7.28
CA GLU A 138 8.13 18.16 -7.02
C GLU A 138 7.68 19.11 -8.14
N LYS A 139 7.52 18.58 -9.36
CA LYS A 139 7.21 19.36 -10.57
C LYS A 139 5.74 19.30 -10.95
N ASP A 140 5.06 18.22 -10.58
CA ASP A 140 3.65 18.00 -10.85
C ASP A 140 2.89 17.59 -9.57
N PRO A 141 2.27 18.54 -8.87
CA PRO A 141 1.46 18.25 -7.69
C PRO A 141 0.25 17.34 -7.97
N LYS A 142 -0.29 17.35 -9.20
CA LYS A 142 -1.43 16.51 -9.57
C LYS A 142 -1.04 15.05 -9.70
N LEU A 143 0.25 14.77 -9.95
CA LEU A 143 0.77 13.42 -10.03
C LEU A 143 0.60 12.66 -8.70
N MET A 144 0.72 13.33 -7.55
CA MET A 144 0.47 12.70 -6.25
C MET A 144 -0.97 12.22 -6.12
N SER A 145 -1.94 13.05 -6.50
CA SER A 145 -3.36 12.68 -6.49
C SER A 145 -3.64 11.53 -7.45
N LEU A 146 -3.10 11.61 -8.67
CA LEU A 146 -3.25 10.54 -9.66
C LEU A 146 -2.71 9.20 -9.15
N VAL A 147 -1.52 9.20 -8.54
CA VAL A 147 -0.91 8.00 -7.95
C VAL A 147 -1.75 7.42 -6.81
N LEU A 148 -2.32 8.28 -5.95
CA LEU A 148 -3.22 7.86 -4.88
C LEU A 148 -4.51 7.23 -5.43
N ASP A 149 -5.09 7.82 -6.48
CA ASP A 149 -6.28 7.29 -7.16
C ASP A 149 -6.02 5.90 -7.78
N ARG A 150 -4.76 5.57 -8.06
CA ARG A 150 -4.30 4.26 -8.53
C ARG A 150 -3.88 3.31 -7.40
N GLY A 151 -4.20 3.66 -6.16
CA GLY A 151 -3.99 2.79 -4.99
C GLY A 151 -2.54 2.70 -4.51
N ALA A 152 -1.68 3.62 -4.93
CA ALA A 152 -0.28 3.68 -4.54
C ALA A 152 0.02 4.85 -3.59
N LEU A 153 0.94 4.64 -2.65
CA LEU A 153 1.42 5.72 -1.79
C LEU A 153 2.54 6.49 -2.52
N PRO A 154 2.39 7.80 -2.78
CA PRO A 154 3.45 8.59 -3.41
C PRO A 154 4.61 8.80 -2.43
N VAL A 155 5.82 8.48 -2.88
CA VAL A 155 7.07 8.69 -2.14
C VAL A 155 8.05 9.46 -3.03
N PRO A 156 8.38 10.73 -2.68
CA PRO A 156 9.41 11.49 -3.40
C PRO A 156 10.78 10.82 -3.33
N LYS A 157 11.52 10.82 -4.46
CA LYS A 157 12.94 10.44 -4.46
C LYS A 157 13.76 11.57 -3.82
N ALA A 158 14.11 11.41 -2.55
CA ALA A 158 15.01 12.32 -1.85
C ALA A 158 16.44 11.78 -1.88
N TYR A 159 17.34 12.44 -2.62
CA TYR A 159 18.74 12.02 -2.82
C TYR A 159 19.63 12.34 -1.61
N SER A 160 19.27 11.74 -0.47
CA SER A 160 20.00 11.81 0.78
C SER A 160 19.93 10.47 1.51
N GLU A 161 20.77 10.28 2.53
CA GLU A 161 20.70 9.13 3.41
C GLU A 161 19.33 9.02 4.10
N THR A 162 18.81 10.14 4.61
CA THR A 162 17.46 10.21 5.17
C THR A 162 16.39 9.73 4.18
N GLY A 163 16.62 9.95 2.87
CA GLY A 163 15.73 9.51 1.81
C GLY A 163 15.61 7.98 1.72
N TYR A 164 16.72 7.24 1.70
CA TYR A 164 16.63 5.78 1.72
C TYR A 164 16.09 5.24 3.05
N GLN A 165 16.37 5.91 4.17
CA GLN A 165 15.83 5.52 5.48
C GLN A 165 14.30 5.67 5.49
N ALA A 166 13.79 6.80 5.00
CA ALA A 166 12.37 7.06 4.85
C ALA A 166 11.68 6.02 3.95
N LEU A 167 12.28 5.70 2.80
CA LEU A 167 11.77 4.65 1.90
C LEU A 167 11.72 3.28 2.59
N SER A 168 12.79 2.89 3.29
CA SER A 168 12.85 1.62 4.02
C SER A 168 11.81 1.53 5.15
N SER A 169 11.53 2.64 5.83
CA SER A 169 10.49 2.74 6.85
C SER A 169 9.10 2.64 6.23
N ALA A 170 8.86 3.28 5.08
CA ALA A 170 7.60 3.19 4.34
C ALA A 170 7.32 1.75 3.88
N ILE A 171 8.33 1.05 3.34
CA ILE A 171 8.23 -0.38 2.99
C ILE A 171 7.85 -1.20 4.23
N SER A 172 8.56 -1.00 5.35
CA SER A 172 8.32 -1.75 6.59
C SER A 172 6.93 -1.50 7.17
N TYR A 173 6.43 -0.26 7.06
CA TYR A 173 5.10 0.11 7.50
C TYR A 173 4.03 -0.56 6.63
N LEU A 174 4.12 -0.40 5.30
CA LEU A 174 3.14 -0.97 4.38
C LEU A 174 3.07 -2.49 4.41
N ALA A 175 4.22 -3.17 4.58
CA ALA A 175 4.25 -4.62 4.74
C ALA A 175 3.45 -5.13 5.96
N LYS A 176 3.23 -4.29 6.98
CA LYS A 176 2.47 -4.63 8.19
C LYS A 176 0.99 -4.26 8.09
N VAL A 177 0.64 -3.30 7.24
CA VAL A 177 -0.74 -2.85 7.09
C VAL A 177 -1.52 -3.92 6.35
N ARG A 178 -2.40 -4.62 7.07
CA ARG A 178 -3.39 -5.49 6.45
C ARG A 178 -4.49 -4.62 5.84
N PRO A 179 -4.85 -4.83 4.57
CA PRO A 179 -5.97 -4.12 3.96
C PRO A 179 -7.26 -4.42 4.74
N PRO A 180 -8.13 -3.42 4.98
CA PRO A 180 -9.46 -3.64 5.54
C PRO A 180 -10.23 -4.64 4.68
N GLY A 181 -10.75 -5.72 5.28
CA GLY A 181 -11.44 -6.80 4.56
C GLY A 181 -10.60 -8.04 4.26
N SER A 182 -9.30 -8.07 4.60
CA SER A 182 -8.51 -9.31 4.64
C SER A 182 -8.85 -10.15 5.90
N THR A 183 -10.10 -10.58 6.00
CA THR A 183 -10.48 -11.63 6.95
C THR A 183 -9.94 -12.96 6.46
N THR A 184 -8.67 -13.22 6.74
CA THR A 184 -8.33 -14.53 7.32
C THR A 184 -8.73 -14.42 8.80
N GLU A 185 -10.04 -14.44 9.06
CA GLU A 185 -10.48 -14.79 10.41
C GLU A 185 -9.98 -16.22 10.63
N ASP A 186 -9.08 -16.36 11.59
CA ASP A 186 -8.77 -17.66 12.17
C ASP A 186 -10.12 -18.33 12.51
N PRO A 187 -10.45 -19.51 11.93
CA PRO A 187 -11.75 -20.13 12.14
C PRO A 187 -12.08 -20.36 13.62
N SER A 188 -11.06 -20.38 14.49
CA SER A 188 -11.23 -20.41 15.95
C SER A 188 -11.81 -19.10 16.54
N VAL A 189 -11.48 -17.94 15.96
CA VAL A 189 -11.97 -16.61 16.40
C VAL A 189 -13.38 -16.34 15.84
N ALA A 190 -13.67 -16.81 14.62
CA ALA A 190 -15.02 -16.76 14.04
C ALA A 190 -16.01 -17.60 14.87
N ALA A 191 -15.62 -18.80 15.30
CA ALA A 191 -16.44 -19.66 16.16
C ALA A 191 -16.69 -19.04 17.55
N ALA A 192 -15.71 -18.32 18.12
CA ALA A 192 -15.84 -17.62 19.39
C ALA A 192 -16.78 -16.39 19.32
N ARG A 193 -16.89 -15.74 18.15
CA ARG A 193 -17.86 -14.65 17.93
C ARG A 193 -19.29 -15.17 17.80
N VAL A 194 -19.51 -16.28 17.09
CA VAL A 194 -20.86 -16.86 16.94
C VAL A 194 -21.43 -17.30 18.30
N THR A 195 -20.60 -17.85 19.18
CA THR A 195 -21.03 -18.25 20.53
C THR A 195 -21.33 -17.05 21.44
N ARG A 196 -20.59 -15.94 21.34
CA ARG A 196 -20.90 -14.72 22.13
C ARG A 196 -22.13 -13.97 21.62
N THR A 197 -22.31 -13.82 20.31
CA THR A 197 -23.47 -13.10 19.76
C THR A 197 -24.76 -13.91 19.93
N GLY A 198 -24.69 -15.24 19.82
CA GLY A 198 -25.81 -16.13 20.13
C GLY A 198 -26.26 -16.06 21.60
N ALA A 199 -25.31 -16.00 22.55
CA ALA A 199 -25.63 -15.88 23.98
C ALA A 199 -26.26 -14.53 24.34
N ILE A 200 -25.83 -13.43 23.70
CA ILE A 200 -26.39 -12.09 23.93
C ILE A 200 -27.80 -11.97 23.35
N ILE A 201 -28.08 -12.56 22.18
CA ILE A 201 -29.42 -12.56 21.59
C ILE A 201 -30.38 -13.44 22.40
N ILE A 202 -29.94 -14.61 22.88
CA ILE A 202 -30.78 -15.47 23.75
C ILE A 202 -31.08 -14.76 25.09
N ALA A 203 -30.10 -14.08 25.70
CA ALA A 203 -30.31 -13.33 26.94
C ALA A 203 -31.23 -12.11 26.76
N LEU A 204 -31.19 -11.43 25.61
CA LEU A 204 -32.11 -10.33 25.29
C LEU A 204 -33.53 -10.82 25.01
N ILE A 205 -33.70 -11.96 24.35
CA ILE A 205 -35.02 -12.55 24.09
C ILE A 205 -35.64 -13.08 25.40
N THR A 206 -34.87 -13.71 26.29
CA THR A 206 -35.39 -14.12 27.61
C THR A 206 -35.64 -12.93 28.55
N GLY A 207 -34.83 -11.87 28.49
CA GLY A 207 -35.05 -10.65 29.27
C GLY A 207 -36.31 -9.88 28.85
N ILE A 208 -36.59 -9.81 27.54
CA ILE A 208 -37.77 -9.10 27.01
C ILE A 208 -39.06 -9.91 27.23
N LEU A 209 -39.03 -11.24 27.16
CA LEU A 209 -40.18 -12.08 27.53
C LEU A 209 -40.44 -12.12 29.06
N GLY A 210 -39.41 -11.93 29.90
CA GLY A 210 -39.59 -11.76 31.34
C GLY A 210 -40.24 -10.44 31.74
N LEU A 211 -39.98 -9.36 30.98
CA LEU A 211 -40.55 -8.03 31.22
C LEU A 211 -41.96 -7.85 30.65
N LEU A 212 -42.37 -8.63 29.65
CA LEU A 212 -43.74 -8.62 29.12
C LEU A 212 -44.68 -9.62 29.81
N GLY A 213 -44.15 -10.59 30.58
CA GLY A 213 -44.94 -11.46 31.45
C GLY A 213 -45.28 -10.86 32.83
N GLY A 214 -44.69 -9.71 33.19
CA GLY A 214 -44.78 -9.10 34.53
C GLY A 214 -45.74 -7.91 34.69
N ILE A 215 -46.49 -7.51 33.66
CA ILE A 215 -47.37 -6.32 33.70
C ILE A 215 -48.88 -6.69 33.63
N SER A 216 -49.24 -7.96 33.66
CA SER A 216 -50.64 -8.41 33.67
C SER A 216 -51.01 -9.12 34.97
N THR A 217 -51.11 -8.37 36.08
CA THR A 217 -51.99 -8.70 37.25
C THR A 217 -51.88 -7.62 38.33
N ALA A 218 -52.46 -6.43 38.10
CA ALA A 218 -52.74 -5.50 39.20
C ALA A 218 -53.80 -4.45 38.84
N ILE A 219 -54.95 -4.84 38.27
CA ILE A 219 -56.17 -4.01 38.31
C ILE A 219 -57.37 -4.92 38.53
N ILE A 220 -57.57 -5.37 39.77
CA ILE A 220 -58.86 -5.88 40.25
C ILE A 220 -59.12 -5.33 41.66
N SER A 221 -60.25 -4.60 41.76
CA SER A 221 -61.12 -4.42 42.92
C SER A 221 -60.73 -3.42 44.02
N SER A 222 -61.44 -2.29 44.00
CA SER A 222 -61.98 -1.69 45.22
C SER A 222 -63.25 -0.87 44.92
N ASN A 223 -64.35 -1.54 44.60
CA ASN A 223 -65.69 -0.99 44.78
C ASN A 223 -66.18 -1.41 46.17
N VAL A 224 -65.77 -0.64 47.19
CA VAL A 224 -66.32 -0.76 48.55
C VAL A 224 -67.55 0.16 48.62
N PRO A 225 -68.76 -0.35 48.85
CA PRO A 225 -69.92 0.51 49.07
C PRO A 225 -69.82 1.18 50.45
N PRO A 226 -70.30 2.43 50.60
CA PRO A 226 -70.25 3.14 51.87
C PRO A 226 -71.18 2.48 52.91
N PRO A 227 -70.87 2.61 54.21
CA PRO A 227 -71.70 2.07 55.28
C PRO A 227 -73.05 2.80 55.38
N PRO A 228 -74.09 2.12 55.90
CA PRO A 228 -75.42 2.70 56.04
C PRO A 228 -75.42 3.82 57.09
N VAL A 229 -76.11 4.90 56.75
CA VAL A 229 -76.39 6.02 57.65
C VAL A 229 -77.52 5.60 58.60
N GLU A 230 -77.22 5.48 59.88
CA GLU A 230 -78.24 5.42 60.93
C GLU A 230 -78.69 6.86 61.25
N THR A 231 -79.99 7.10 61.17
CA THR A 231 -80.64 8.28 61.76
C THR A 231 -81.65 7.82 62.81
N PRO A 232 -81.80 8.59 63.91
CA PRO A 232 -82.62 8.25 65.08
C PRO A 232 -84.13 8.23 64.83
#